data_AF-A0A3S3N023-F1
#
_entry.id   AF-A0A3S3N023-F1
#
_cell.length_a   1.000
_cell.length_b   1.000
_cell.length_c   1.000
_cell.angle_alpha   90.00
_cell.angle_beta   90.00
_cell.angle_gamma   90.00
#
_symmetry.space_group_name_H-M   'P 1'
#
loop_
_entity.id
_entity.type
_entity.pdbx_description
1 polymer ?
#
loop_
_entity_poly.entity_id
_entity_poly.type
_entity_poly.pdbx_seq_one_letter_code
_entity_poly.pdbx_strand_id
1 'polypeptide(L)'
;MIESPRPKGHSMHHPPPRRRRLALAAFAFTLAAAGLVVGPTLVASPAEAADRGSGFGTWAPLSLTGWHGSMRVGDVHTYCIHPGLPVATGPTTDLGVRTDVNGLSPQQLVSINHLVTTYGQTDDPVQAAAVGWAVKIIVDRDTSLHAWGYEGDSVREGIDYILRRASPENSVAVQDRTERYLAEAAEIRVPRVGGAITLTTDPSDPTRGTITADVDPDATGGLHLDGAVFADSGSADRAAVAPGVAYPILASPPANTDGRPYTVRARGAFTVRSAAIRYFSTPGQQESAGPAEPTRFDLTAEDAAARPVRFSPRIRTDARLEDGRFVDAVTFSSGEGVWPRSADGTFVRLRARADVYRTGTFPAESATIPDGLEPIARLELTTDPVTGAGTYTAATDPLPGPGVYTAVWRIERADQDAATVPHLPGRFSWVERFASPAQTEQLVAPPPTSAPAATPTVTPTVAPPPAEKPATAALATTGASTAGLATGGGIAAVTMAAGVAAIVLARRRPRARA
;
A
#
# COMPACT_ATOMS: atom_id res chain seq x y z
N MET A 1 -14.66 77.30 -15.57
CA MET A 1 -16.07 76.96 -15.31
C MET A 1 -16.09 75.52 -14.85
N ILE A 2 -15.90 75.26 -13.55
CA ILE A 2 -16.93 75.23 -12.50
C ILE A 2 -18.14 74.42 -12.95
N GLU A 3 -18.14 73.14 -12.57
CA GLU A 3 -19.31 72.53 -11.94
C GLU A 3 -18.88 71.30 -11.12
N SER A 4 -19.33 71.27 -9.87
CA SER A 4 -19.29 70.14 -8.94
C SER A 4 -20.76 69.84 -8.62
N PRO A 5 -21.18 68.57 -8.37
CA PRO A 5 -21.42 68.20 -6.98
C PRO A 5 -21.23 66.70 -6.61
N ARG A 6 -20.61 66.46 -5.43
CA ARG A 6 -21.02 65.67 -4.23
C ARG A 6 -21.87 64.35 -4.35
N PRO A 7 -22.02 63.53 -3.27
CA PRO A 7 -21.07 62.77 -2.44
C PRO A 7 -21.62 61.33 -2.09
N LYS A 8 -20.99 60.64 -1.11
CA LYS A 8 -21.37 59.38 -0.39
C LYS A 8 -20.71 58.09 -0.96
N GLY A 9 -20.15 57.18 -0.16
CA GLY A 9 -20.36 56.96 1.27
C GLY A 9 -19.14 56.42 2.01
N HIS A 10 -19.14 56.70 3.32
CA HIS A 10 -18.33 56.02 4.31
C HIS A 10 -18.86 54.60 4.52
N SER A 11 -17.97 53.61 4.46
CA SER A 11 -18.11 52.40 5.25
C SER A 11 -16.95 52.33 6.23
N MET A 12 -17.31 52.30 7.50
CA MET A 12 -16.44 52.10 8.63
C MET A 12 -15.90 50.68 8.61
N HIS A 13 -14.61 50.49 8.35
CA HIS A 13 -13.93 49.26 8.71
C HIS A 13 -13.39 49.39 10.13
N HIS A 14 -14.05 48.71 11.06
CA HIS A 14 -13.51 48.45 12.39
C HIS A 14 -12.25 47.58 12.28
N PRO A 15 -11.13 47.95 12.94
CA PRO A 15 -9.99 47.07 13.05
C PRO A 15 -10.29 45.96 14.07
N PRO A 16 -10.07 44.68 13.76
CA PRO A 16 -10.19 43.62 14.75
C PRO A 16 -9.07 43.70 15.81
N PRO A 17 -9.34 43.28 17.05
CA PRO A 17 -8.47 43.54 18.19
C PRO A 17 -7.15 42.76 18.14
N ARG A 18 -6.07 43.50 18.40
CA ARG A 18 -4.69 43.02 18.62
C ARG A 18 -4.62 42.18 19.90
N ARG A 19 -5.00 40.90 19.86
CA ARG A 19 -4.72 39.93 20.94
C ARG A 19 -4.93 38.48 20.48
N ARG A 20 -4.39 38.11 19.31
CA ARG A 20 -4.35 36.71 18.83
C ARG A 20 -3.26 36.48 17.75
N ARG A 21 -2.11 37.15 17.88
CA ARG A 21 -0.94 37.01 16.98
C ARG A 21 0.31 36.46 17.70
N LEU A 22 0.13 35.55 18.66
CA LEU A 22 1.24 34.91 19.38
C LEU A 22 1.07 33.40 19.59
N ALA A 23 0.12 32.76 18.91
CA ALA A 23 -0.12 31.31 18.99
C ALA A 23 -0.12 30.58 17.63
N LEU A 24 0.37 31.24 16.57
CA LEU A 24 0.44 30.70 15.20
C LEU A 24 1.84 30.84 14.58
N ALA A 25 2.86 31.06 15.42
CA ALA A 25 4.27 31.12 15.02
C ALA A 25 5.12 29.97 15.59
N ALA A 26 4.50 29.02 16.32
CA ALA A 26 5.20 27.89 16.95
C ALA A 26 4.92 26.52 16.29
N PHE A 27 4.04 26.46 15.28
CA PHE A 27 3.74 25.21 14.55
C PHE A 27 4.26 25.19 13.09
N ALA A 28 4.79 26.32 12.61
CA ALA A 28 5.46 26.41 11.30
C ALA A 28 6.98 26.16 11.38
N PHE A 29 7.55 26.02 12.59
CA PHE A 29 9.00 25.82 12.79
C PHE A 29 9.39 24.35 13.05
N THR A 30 8.44 23.44 13.28
CA THR A 30 8.69 22.00 13.48
C THR A 30 8.48 21.17 12.21
N LEU A 31 7.78 21.70 11.20
CA LEU A 31 7.68 21.10 9.86
C LEU A 31 8.66 21.69 8.84
N ALA A 32 9.39 22.77 9.20
CA ALA A 32 10.53 23.29 8.45
C ALA A 32 11.88 22.69 8.91
N ALA A 33 11.89 21.81 9.93
CA ALA A 33 13.10 21.19 10.48
C ALA A 33 13.30 19.71 10.09
N ALA A 34 12.34 19.10 9.39
CA ALA A 34 12.47 17.75 8.80
C ALA A 34 12.61 17.77 7.26
N GLY A 35 12.67 18.96 6.67
CA GLY A 35 12.96 19.21 5.26
C GLY A 35 14.31 19.91 5.04
N LEU A 36 15.22 19.86 6.01
CA LEU A 36 16.63 20.10 5.73
C LEU A 36 17.16 18.84 5.05
N VAL A 37 16.85 18.72 3.75
CA VAL A 37 17.63 17.89 2.85
C VAL A 37 19.07 18.28 3.12
N VAL A 38 19.82 17.33 3.66
CA VAL A 38 21.28 17.31 3.53
C VAL A 38 21.49 17.28 2.02
N GLY A 39 21.49 18.45 1.39
CA GLY A 39 22.08 18.59 0.07
C GLY A 39 23.51 18.11 0.25
N PRO A 40 24.02 17.19 -0.58
CA PRO A 40 25.41 16.81 -0.49
C PRO A 40 26.20 18.10 -0.70
N THR A 41 26.77 18.65 0.38
CA THR A 41 27.91 19.53 0.25
C THR A 41 28.91 18.69 -0.51
N LEU A 42 29.09 18.99 -1.80
CA LEU A 42 30.13 18.41 -2.64
C LEU A 42 31.46 18.88 -2.05
N VAL A 43 31.89 18.23 -0.97
CA VAL A 43 33.25 18.30 -0.50
C VAL A 43 34.04 17.56 -1.58
N ALA A 44 34.60 18.32 -2.52
CA ALA A 44 35.51 17.75 -3.49
C ALA A 44 36.61 17.02 -2.71
N SER A 45 36.84 15.75 -3.05
CA SER A 45 37.97 14.99 -2.51
C SER A 45 39.25 15.79 -2.72
N PRO A 46 40.22 15.73 -1.78
CA PRO A 46 41.50 16.40 -1.96
C PRO A 46 42.11 15.99 -3.31
N ALA A 47 42.67 16.96 -4.05
CA ALA A 47 43.29 16.67 -5.33
C ALA A 47 44.53 15.79 -5.12
N GLU A 48 44.58 14.67 -5.82
CA GLU A 48 45.68 13.70 -5.82
C GLU A 48 46.24 13.65 -7.24
N ALA A 49 47.56 13.64 -7.41
CA ALA A 49 48.12 13.50 -8.76
C ALA A 49 47.70 12.15 -9.34
N ALA A 50 47.19 12.13 -10.56
CA ALA A 50 46.95 10.86 -11.22
C ALA A 50 48.29 10.13 -11.45
N ASP A 51 48.30 8.85 -11.09
CA ASP A 51 49.41 7.95 -11.31
C ASP A 51 49.29 7.26 -12.68
N ARG A 52 50.43 6.76 -13.15
CA ARG A 52 50.48 5.91 -14.33
C ARG A 52 49.72 4.61 -14.05
N GLY A 53 48.65 4.37 -14.82
CA GLY A 53 47.95 3.08 -14.83
C GLY A 53 48.57 2.07 -15.80
N SER A 54 47.74 1.19 -16.34
CA SER A 54 48.15 0.13 -17.27
C SER A 54 47.91 0.56 -18.72
N GLY A 55 48.86 0.23 -19.60
CA GLY A 55 48.79 0.58 -21.02
C GLY A 55 50.16 0.77 -21.65
N PHE A 56 50.17 1.41 -22.83
CA PHE A 56 51.37 1.59 -23.64
C PHE A 56 51.64 3.07 -23.96
N GLY A 57 52.88 3.38 -24.31
CA GLY A 57 53.33 4.72 -24.66
C GLY A 57 54.07 5.42 -23.53
N THR A 58 54.09 6.75 -23.59
CA THR A 58 54.91 7.60 -22.72
C THR A 58 54.02 8.30 -21.70
N TRP A 59 54.28 8.06 -20.41
CA TRP A 59 53.66 8.78 -19.29
C TRP A 59 54.32 10.16 -19.11
N ALA A 60 53.89 11.13 -19.90
CA ALA A 60 54.33 12.52 -19.83
C ALA A 60 53.24 13.46 -20.36
N PRO A 61 53.16 14.72 -19.89
CA PRO A 61 52.16 15.69 -20.37
C PRO A 61 52.12 15.79 -21.90
N LEU A 62 53.29 15.91 -22.54
CA LEU A 62 53.44 15.96 -23.99
C LEU A 62 54.42 14.88 -24.44
N SER A 63 54.03 14.10 -25.44
CA SER A 63 54.91 13.12 -26.10
C SER A 63 54.43 12.82 -27.51
N LEU A 64 55.34 12.36 -28.38
CA LEU A 64 55.03 12.00 -29.76
C LEU A 64 54.11 10.78 -29.91
N THR A 65 53.98 9.98 -28.85
CA THR A 65 53.16 8.76 -28.84
C THR A 65 52.00 8.81 -27.86
N GLY A 66 51.95 9.77 -26.94
CA GLY A 66 50.94 9.82 -25.87
C GLY A 66 51.00 8.62 -24.91
N TRP A 67 50.05 8.61 -23.96
CA TRP A 67 49.71 7.45 -23.12
C TRP A 67 48.39 6.84 -23.59
N HIS A 68 48.40 5.52 -23.84
CA HIS A 68 47.26 4.75 -24.33
C HIS A 68 46.95 3.63 -23.35
N GLY A 69 46.10 3.96 -22.37
CA GLY A 69 45.81 3.11 -21.25
C GLY A 69 44.95 3.81 -20.20
N SER A 70 44.87 3.20 -19.02
CA SER A 70 44.27 3.83 -17.85
C SER A 70 45.23 4.78 -17.17
N MET A 71 44.67 5.79 -16.50
CA MET A 71 45.30 6.56 -15.44
C MET A 71 44.80 5.99 -14.11
N ARG A 72 45.52 6.23 -13.01
CA ARG A 72 45.05 5.85 -11.67
C ARG A 72 44.83 7.10 -10.83
N VAL A 73 43.67 7.23 -10.21
CA VAL A 73 43.41 8.25 -9.18
C VAL A 73 43.03 7.48 -7.92
N GLY A 74 43.97 7.42 -6.96
CA GLY A 74 43.94 6.42 -5.90
C GLY A 74 43.91 5.00 -6.46
N ASP A 75 42.92 4.20 -6.03
CA ASP A 75 42.75 2.81 -6.47
C ASP A 75 41.87 2.64 -7.73
N VAL A 76 41.43 3.73 -8.35
CA VAL A 76 40.50 3.67 -9.49
C VAL A 76 41.23 3.85 -10.81
N HIS A 77 41.04 2.92 -11.74
CA HIS A 77 41.46 3.11 -13.13
C HIS A 77 40.49 4.03 -13.87
N THR A 78 41.00 5.10 -14.46
CA THR A 78 40.23 6.09 -15.21
C THR A 78 40.74 6.22 -16.65
N TYR A 79 39.87 6.64 -17.56
CA TYR A 79 40.16 6.68 -19.00
C TYR A 79 39.86 8.05 -19.59
N CYS A 80 40.74 8.54 -20.45
CA CYS A 80 40.62 9.84 -21.09
C CYS A 80 39.29 9.99 -21.85
N ILE A 81 38.55 11.05 -21.52
CA ILE A 81 37.32 11.47 -22.20
C ILE A 81 37.45 12.86 -22.82
N HIS A 82 38.68 13.31 -23.04
CA HIS A 82 38.96 14.55 -23.74
C HIS A 82 40.19 14.34 -24.64
N PRO A 83 40.02 13.67 -25.79
CA PRO A 83 41.12 13.42 -26.73
C PRO A 83 41.83 14.73 -27.13
N GLY A 84 43.12 14.66 -27.42
CA GLY A 84 43.93 15.82 -27.82
C GLY A 84 44.53 16.65 -26.68
N LEU A 85 44.09 16.48 -25.43
CA LEU A 85 44.71 17.16 -24.29
C LEU A 85 45.97 16.43 -23.76
N PRO A 86 46.89 17.14 -23.07
CA PRO A 86 48.03 16.55 -22.38
C PRO A 86 47.65 15.47 -21.35
N VAL A 87 48.46 14.45 -21.16
CA VAL A 87 48.21 13.40 -20.14
C VAL A 87 48.11 14.00 -18.75
N ALA A 88 47.12 13.56 -17.96
CA ALA A 88 46.89 13.98 -16.57
C ALA A 88 48.01 13.48 -15.63
N THR A 89 49.09 14.22 -15.51
CA THR A 89 50.21 13.99 -14.58
C THR A 89 50.22 14.98 -13.41
N GLY A 90 49.37 16.01 -13.46
CA GLY A 90 49.18 16.98 -12.40
C GLY A 90 48.12 16.57 -11.37
N PRO A 91 47.82 17.43 -10.38
CA PRO A 91 46.78 17.19 -9.38
C PRO A 91 45.40 16.99 -10.04
N THR A 92 44.81 15.83 -9.80
CA THR A 92 43.52 15.40 -10.34
C THR A 92 42.46 15.44 -9.24
N THR A 93 41.31 16.01 -9.55
CA THR A 93 40.16 16.09 -8.64
C THR A 93 39.10 15.10 -9.08
N ASP A 94 38.62 14.28 -8.14
CA ASP A 94 37.39 13.50 -8.32
C ASP A 94 36.16 14.41 -8.10
N LEU A 95 35.39 14.59 -9.16
CA LEU A 95 34.19 15.41 -9.19
C LEU A 95 32.92 14.57 -8.99
N GLY A 96 33.07 13.28 -8.65
CA GLY A 96 31.98 12.36 -8.37
C GLY A 96 31.27 11.85 -9.61
N VAL A 97 30.13 11.19 -9.41
CA VAL A 97 29.30 10.68 -10.51
C VAL A 97 28.56 11.84 -11.19
N ARG A 98 28.63 11.89 -12.52
CA ARG A 98 28.04 12.93 -13.38
C ARG A 98 27.27 12.31 -14.53
N THR A 99 26.10 12.87 -14.82
CA THR A 99 25.23 12.53 -15.95
C THR A 99 25.40 13.53 -17.11
N ASP A 100 26.23 14.55 -16.93
CA ASP A 100 26.48 15.65 -17.84
C ASP A 100 27.97 16.03 -17.79
N VAL A 101 28.75 15.53 -18.75
CA VAL A 101 30.18 15.82 -18.85
C VAL A 101 30.48 16.23 -20.27
N ASN A 102 31.02 17.44 -20.47
CA ASN A 102 31.53 17.93 -21.77
C ASN A 102 30.57 17.78 -22.97
N GLY A 103 29.26 17.84 -22.73
CA GLY A 103 28.25 17.66 -23.78
C GLY A 103 28.08 16.22 -24.29
N LEU A 104 28.66 15.23 -23.60
CA LEU A 104 28.46 13.82 -23.90
C LEU A 104 26.98 13.44 -23.78
N SER A 105 26.49 12.73 -24.79
CA SER A 105 25.13 12.19 -24.80
C SER A 105 24.96 11.07 -23.75
N PRO A 106 23.73 10.79 -23.29
CA PRO A 106 23.45 9.66 -22.42
C PRO A 106 23.92 8.31 -23.01
N GLN A 107 23.86 8.16 -24.33
CA GLN A 107 24.38 6.99 -25.04
C GLN A 107 25.89 6.85 -24.86
N GLN A 108 26.65 7.92 -25.08
CA GLN A 108 28.10 7.90 -24.87
C GLN A 108 28.43 7.59 -23.40
N LEU A 109 27.74 8.22 -22.45
CA LEU A 109 27.97 8.01 -21.02
C LEU A 109 27.70 6.57 -20.59
N VAL A 110 26.59 5.95 -21.02
CA VAL A 110 26.29 4.55 -20.67
C VAL A 110 27.27 3.57 -21.33
N SER A 111 27.66 3.83 -22.58
CA SER A 111 28.66 3.05 -23.32
C SER A 111 30.03 3.12 -22.64
N ILE A 112 30.50 4.32 -22.26
CA ILE A 112 31.76 4.51 -21.53
C ILE A 112 31.69 3.81 -20.17
N ASN A 113 30.62 4.04 -19.40
CA ASN A 113 30.46 3.42 -18.08
C ASN A 113 30.46 1.89 -18.17
N HIS A 114 29.82 1.34 -19.20
CA HIS A 114 29.86 -0.10 -19.46
C HIS A 114 31.29 -0.59 -19.68
N LEU A 115 32.07 0.03 -20.56
CA LEU A 115 33.43 -0.42 -20.83
C LEU A 115 34.37 -0.24 -19.62
N VAL A 116 34.27 0.88 -18.92
CA VAL A 116 35.13 1.18 -17.76
C VAL A 116 34.82 0.25 -16.59
N THR A 117 33.53 -0.08 -16.37
CA THR A 117 33.11 -0.98 -15.29
C THR A 117 33.41 -2.45 -15.61
N THR A 118 33.13 -2.90 -16.84
CA THR A 118 33.27 -4.32 -17.22
C THR A 118 34.73 -4.70 -17.49
N TYR A 119 35.49 -3.81 -18.15
CA TYR A 119 36.83 -4.11 -18.64
C TYR A 119 37.91 -3.15 -18.14
N GLY A 120 37.54 -1.98 -17.62
CA GLY A 120 38.48 -0.90 -17.34
C GLY A 120 39.22 -0.98 -16.00
N GLN A 121 38.70 -1.72 -15.02
CA GLN A 121 39.39 -1.91 -13.74
C GLN A 121 40.40 -3.07 -13.87
N THR A 122 41.47 -2.85 -14.62
CA THR A 122 42.40 -3.91 -15.03
C THR A 122 43.86 -3.46 -15.02
N ASP A 123 44.72 -4.38 -14.61
CA ASP A 123 46.17 -4.23 -14.72
C ASP A 123 46.73 -4.79 -16.05
N ASP A 124 45.94 -5.50 -16.88
CA ASP A 124 46.36 -5.97 -18.21
C ASP A 124 46.57 -4.77 -19.16
N PRO A 125 47.80 -4.48 -19.62
CA PRO A 125 48.08 -3.33 -20.46
C PRO A 125 47.40 -3.39 -21.83
N VAL A 126 47.18 -4.58 -22.39
CA VAL A 126 46.46 -4.74 -23.68
C VAL A 126 44.98 -4.43 -23.49
N GLN A 127 44.37 -4.92 -22.40
CA GLN A 127 42.97 -4.63 -22.09
C GLN A 127 42.76 -3.14 -21.79
N ALA A 128 43.63 -2.55 -20.96
CA ALA A 128 43.55 -1.14 -20.62
C ALA A 128 43.76 -0.23 -21.84
N ALA A 129 44.73 -0.53 -22.72
CA ALA A 129 44.90 0.21 -23.96
C ALA A 129 43.67 0.11 -24.86
N ALA A 130 43.07 -1.07 -24.97
CA ALA A 130 41.87 -1.28 -25.78
C ALA A 130 40.64 -0.51 -25.26
N VAL A 131 40.42 -0.49 -23.93
CA VAL A 131 39.38 0.32 -23.29
C VAL A 131 39.65 1.81 -23.52
N GLY A 132 40.90 2.25 -23.33
CA GLY A 132 41.28 3.65 -23.53
C GLY A 132 41.03 4.14 -24.96
N TRP A 133 41.34 3.33 -25.98
CA TRP A 133 41.00 3.64 -27.37
C TRP A 133 39.49 3.66 -27.62
N ALA A 134 38.75 2.66 -27.14
CA ALA A 134 37.31 2.61 -27.32
C ALA A 134 36.59 3.80 -26.67
N VAL A 135 36.97 4.18 -25.44
CA VAL A 135 36.41 5.35 -24.73
C VAL A 135 36.68 6.63 -25.50
N LYS A 136 37.94 6.87 -25.92
CA LYS A 136 38.31 8.06 -26.72
C LYS A 136 37.48 8.14 -28.01
N ILE A 137 37.33 7.03 -28.73
CA ILE A 137 36.55 6.96 -29.98
C ILE A 137 35.05 7.21 -29.74
N ILE A 138 34.47 6.70 -28.65
CA ILE A 138 33.08 6.96 -28.27
C ILE A 138 32.86 8.45 -27.99
N VAL A 139 33.82 9.11 -27.35
CA VAL A 139 33.77 10.54 -27.04
C VAL A 139 33.88 11.40 -28.29
N ASP A 140 34.97 11.22 -29.04
CA ASP A 140 35.30 11.99 -30.22
C ASP A 140 36.24 11.17 -31.11
N ARG A 141 35.65 10.50 -32.10
CA ARG A 141 36.40 9.65 -33.05
C ARG A 141 37.44 10.44 -33.83
N ASP A 142 37.08 11.62 -34.32
CA ASP A 142 37.93 12.42 -35.20
C ASP A 142 39.21 12.83 -34.46
N THR A 143 39.06 13.52 -33.33
CA THR A 143 40.21 13.93 -32.51
C THR A 143 41.02 12.72 -32.04
N SER A 144 40.37 11.59 -31.72
CA SER A 144 41.07 10.37 -31.28
C SER A 144 41.98 9.78 -32.34
N LEU A 145 41.57 9.79 -33.62
CA LEU A 145 42.38 9.26 -34.72
C LEU A 145 43.49 10.23 -35.09
N HIS A 146 43.19 11.53 -35.11
CA HIS A 146 44.07 12.52 -35.75
C HIS A 146 45.01 13.26 -34.79
N ALA A 147 44.81 13.21 -33.47
CA ALA A 147 45.61 13.96 -32.48
C ALA A 147 47.12 13.69 -32.52
N TRP A 148 47.56 12.58 -33.14
CA TRP A 148 48.97 12.21 -33.28
C TRP A 148 49.46 12.13 -34.74
N GLY A 149 48.70 12.68 -35.70
CA GLY A 149 49.12 12.82 -37.10
C GLY A 149 48.83 11.63 -38.00
N TYR A 150 47.95 10.71 -37.60
CA TYR A 150 47.37 9.74 -38.54
C TYR A 150 46.34 10.47 -39.42
N GLU A 151 46.41 10.32 -40.74
CA GLU A 151 45.59 11.08 -41.71
C GLU A 151 44.36 10.31 -42.22
N GLY A 152 44.19 9.03 -41.84
CA GLY A 152 43.08 8.19 -42.30
C GLY A 152 41.96 8.02 -41.28
N ASP A 153 40.91 7.28 -41.65
CA ASP A 153 39.68 7.14 -40.85
C ASP A 153 39.50 5.75 -40.21
N SER A 154 40.45 4.85 -40.44
CA SER A 154 40.39 3.48 -39.93
C SER A 154 40.84 3.43 -38.47
N VAL A 155 39.96 2.93 -37.60
CA VAL A 155 40.29 2.72 -36.17
C VAL A 155 41.48 1.78 -36.03
N ARG A 156 41.52 0.70 -36.80
CA ARG A 156 42.61 -0.27 -36.74
C ARG A 156 43.94 0.37 -37.11
N GLU A 157 43.97 1.08 -38.23
CA GLU A 157 45.17 1.73 -38.73
C GLU A 157 45.60 2.89 -37.82
N GLY A 158 44.67 3.65 -37.24
CA GLY A 158 44.98 4.71 -36.27
C GLY A 158 45.59 4.16 -34.98
N ILE A 159 45.02 3.09 -34.42
CA ILE A 159 45.61 2.38 -33.26
C ILE A 159 47.00 1.88 -33.61
N ASP A 160 47.14 1.26 -34.76
CA ASP A 160 48.38 0.66 -35.23
C ASP A 160 49.48 1.72 -35.53
N TYR A 161 49.12 2.87 -36.10
CA TYR A 161 50.02 4.00 -36.33
C TYR A 161 50.71 4.47 -35.03
N ILE A 162 50.01 4.36 -33.90
CA ILE A 162 50.57 4.62 -32.57
C ILE A 162 51.31 3.40 -32.04
N LEU A 163 50.68 2.22 -32.04
CA LEU A 163 51.22 1.04 -31.38
C LEU A 163 52.44 0.44 -32.08
N ARG A 164 52.64 0.63 -33.39
CA ARG A 164 53.93 0.27 -34.03
C ARG A 164 55.13 0.94 -33.37
N ARG A 165 54.94 2.12 -32.76
CA ARG A 165 55.98 2.87 -32.01
C ARG A 165 55.97 2.54 -30.52
N ALA A 166 54.79 2.34 -29.94
CA ALA A 166 54.64 2.17 -28.49
C ALA A 166 54.72 0.72 -28.00
N SER A 167 54.20 -0.26 -28.76
CA SER A 167 54.25 -1.70 -28.48
C SER A 167 53.80 -2.50 -29.73
N PRO A 168 54.69 -2.71 -30.72
CA PRO A 168 54.33 -3.34 -31.99
C PRO A 168 53.81 -4.77 -31.81
N GLU A 169 54.35 -5.52 -30.86
CA GLU A 169 53.96 -6.89 -30.53
C GLU A 169 52.51 -7.02 -30.02
N ASN A 170 51.95 -5.94 -29.46
CA ASN A 170 50.58 -5.93 -28.93
C ASN A 170 49.58 -5.20 -29.84
N SER A 171 50.04 -4.61 -30.96
CA SER A 171 49.22 -3.76 -31.83
C SER A 171 47.92 -4.44 -32.27
N VAL A 172 48.03 -5.67 -32.81
CA VAL A 172 46.88 -6.43 -33.30
C VAL A 172 45.90 -6.78 -32.18
N ALA A 173 46.41 -7.21 -31.02
CA ALA A 173 45.57 -7.58 -29.89
C ALA A 173 44.77 -6.40 -29.33
N VAL A 174 45.36 -5.19 -29.32
CA VAL A 174 44.63 -3.98 -28.93
C VAL A 174 43.56 -3.62 -29.97
N GLN A 175 43.88 -3.66 -31.26
CA GLN A 175 42.91 -3.40 -32.34
C GLN A 175 41.68 -4.31 -32.23
N ASP A 176 41.91 -5.63 -32.14
CA ASP A 176 40.84 -6.64 -32.09
C ASP A 176 39.95 -6.49 -30.85
N ARG A 177 40.52 -6.08 -29.71
CA ARG A 177 39.75 -5.80 -28.49
C ARG A 177 38.99 -4.49 -28.59
N THR A 178 39.60 -3.43 -29.12
CA THR A 178 38.92 -2.13 -29.29
C THR A 178 37.71 -2.25 -30.20
N GLU A 179 37.82 -2.91 -31.35
CA GLU A 179 36.68 -3.09 -32.26
C GLU A 179 35.54 -3.87 -31.59
N ARG A 180 35.88 -4.92 -30.84
CA ARG A 180 34.90 -5.69 -30.06
C ARG A 180 34.19 -4.82 -29.02
N TYR A 181 34.95 -4.02 -28.26
CA TYR A 181 34.39 -3.12 -27.25
C TYR A 181 33.53 -2.04 -27.87
N LEU A 182 33.90 -1.49 -29.02
CA LEU A 182 33.06 -0.54 -29.75
C LEU A 182 31.77 -1.17 -30.25
N ALA A 183 31.84 -2.39 -30.79
CA ALA A 183 30.66 -3.14 -31.23
C ALA A 183 29.72 -3.44 -30.04
N GLU A 184 30.26 -3.92 -28.91
CA GLU A 184 29.47 -4.17 -27.69
C GLU A 184 28.85 -2.88 -27.14
N ALA A 185 29.63 -1.80 -27.05
CA ALA A 185 29.19 -0.52 -26.54
C ALA A 185 28.10 0.14 -27.38
N ALA A 186 28.06 -0.13 -28.69
CA ALA A 186 27.02 0.36 -29.60
C ALA A 186 25.66 -0.31 -29.38
N GLU A 187 25.64 -1.55 -28.86
CA GLU A 187 24.42 -2.30 -28.56
C GLU A 187 23.83 -1.97 -27.16
N ILE A 188 24.58 -1.25 -26.32
CA ILE A 188 24.11 -0.85 -24.99
C ILE A 188 23.03 0.21 -25.13
N ARG A 189 21.83 -0.06 -24.65
CA ARG A 189 20.74 0.92 -24.63
C ARG A 189 20.91 1.89 -23.45
N VAL A 190 20.48 3.13 -23.64
CA VAL A 190 20.29 4.07 -22.53
C VAL A 190 19.13 3.57 -21.65
N PRO A 191 19.38 3.25 -20.37
CA PRO A 191 18.35 2.69 -19.50
C PRO A 191 17.34 3.75 -19.06
N ARG A 192 16.07 3.36 -18.98
CA ARG A 192 15.03 4.16 -18.34
C ARG A 192 15.13 4.04 -16.83
N VAL A 193 15.41 5.15 -16.15
CA VAL A 193 15.33 5.21 -14.68
C VAL A 193 13.90 5.50 -14.27
N GLY A 194 13.40 4.76 -13.27
CA GLY A 194 12.03 4.89 -12.78
C GLY A 194 11.05 3.93 -13.48
N GLY A 195 9.77 4.20 -13.29
CA GLY A 195 8.70 3.29 -13.74
C GLY A 195 7.41 3.48 -12.95
N ALA A 196 6.54 2.49 -13.01
CA ALA A 196 5.30 2.44 -12.25
C ALA A 196 5.01 1.02 -11.75
N ILE A 197 4.35 0.93 -10.59
CA ILE A 197 3.72 -0.31 -10.12
C ILE A 197 2.21 -0.16 -10.31
N THR A 198 1.58 -1.17 -10.90
CA THR A 198 0.13 -1.23 -11.06
C THR A 198 -0.42 -2.37 -10.22
N LEU A 199 -1.37 -2.06 -9.34
CA LEU A 199 -2.16 -3.02 -8.58
C LEU A 199 -3.55 -3.14 -9.21
N THR A 200 -4.03 -4.37 -9.32
CA THR A 200 -5.41 -4.65 -9.73
C THR A 200 -6.16 -5.41 -8.65
N THR A 201 -7.48 -5.31 -8.67
CA THR A 201 -8.39 -6.07 -7.81
C THR A 201 -9.37 -6.80 -8.72
N ASP A 202 -9.58 -8.09 -8.46
CA ASP A 202 -10.58 -8.86 -9.19
C ASP A 202 -11.99 -8.38 -8.78
N PRO A 203 -12.85 -7.92 -9.73
CA PRO A 203 -14.17 -7.41 -9.41
C PRO A 203 -15.11 -8.49 -8.86
N SER A 204 -14.84 -9.76 -9.14
CA SER A 204 -15.59 -10.91 -8.65
C SER A 204 -15.08 -11.44 -7.32
N ASP A 205 -13.85 -11.10 -6.93
CA ASP A 205 -13.22 -11.45 -5.65
C ASP A 205 -12.19 -10.40 -5.19
N PRO A 206 -12.54 -9.48 -4.28
CA PRO A 206 -11.66 -8.41 -3.84
C PRO A 206 -10.44 -8.92 -3.07
N THR A 207 -10.42 -10.21 -2.67
CA THR A 207 -9.24 -10.84 -2.06
C THR A 207 -8.19 -11.26 -3.08
N ARG A 208 -8.47 -11.11 -4.38
CA ARG A 208 -7.56 -11.47 -5.47
C ARG A 208 -7.21 -10.25 -6.30
N GLY A 209 -6.09 -10.33 -7.00
CA GLY A 209 -5.61 -9.27 -7.86
C GLY A 209 -4.30 -9.62 -8.54
N THR A 210 -3.71 -8.64 -9.19
CA THR A 210 -2.36 -8.73 -9.73
C THR A 210 -1.53 -7.51 -9.37
N ILE A 211 -0.21 -7.69 -9.36
CA ILE A 211 0.78 -6.62 -9.33
C ILE A 211 1.68 -6.72 -10.56
N THR A 212 1.95 -5.59 -11.21
CA THR A 212 2.86 -5.50 -12.35
C THR A 212 3.81 -4.32 -12.12
N ALA A 213 5.10 -4.51 -12.39
CA ALA A 213 6.09 -3.43 -12.41
C ALA A 213 6.47 -3.10 -13.86
N ASP A 214 6.17 -1.88 -14.31
CA ASP A 214 6.66 -1.31 -15.56
C ASP A 214 7.98 -0.56 -15.28
N VAL A 215 9.11 -1.22 -15.53
CA VAL A 215 10.47 -0.68 -15.36
C VAL A 215 11.31 -0.97 -16.62
N ASP A 216 12.56 -0.53 -16.69
CA ASP A 216 13.44 -0.91 -17.81
C ASP A 216 13.61 -2.45 -17.89
N PRO A 217 13.66 -3.06 -19.09
CA PRO A 217 13.93 -4.48 -19.27
C PRO A 217 15.21 -4.99 -18.59
N ASP A 218 16.24 -4.13 -18.47
CA ASP A 218 17.52 -4.47 -17.85
C ASP A 218 17.54 -4.13 -16.34
N ALA A 219 16.46 -3.58 -15.80
CA ALA A 219 16.35 -3.31 -14.37
C ALA A 219 16.19 -4.63 -13.59
N THR A 220 16.90 -4.72 -12.47
CA THR A 220 16.81 -5.85 -11.54
C THR A 220 16.31 -5.36 -10.20
N GLY A 221 15.47 -6.13 -9.52
CA GLY A 221 14.88 -5.68 -8.27
C GLY A 221 13.84 -6.63 -7.69
N GLY A 222 13.13 -6.13 -6.69
CA GLY A 222 12.10 -6.87 -5.98
C GLY A 222 10.91 -6.00 -5.61
N LEU A 223 9.84 -6.67 -5.18
CA LEU A 223 8.60 -6.08 -4.71
C LEU A 223 8.28 -6.58 -3.30
N HIS A 224 7.71 -5.71 -2.49
CA HIS A 224 7.17 -5.99 -1.16
C HIS A 224 5.69 -5.57 -1.12
N LEU A 225 4.85 -6.39 -0.51
CA LEU A 225 3.42 -6.17 -0.36
C LEU A 225 3.05 -5.96 1.11
N ASP A 226 2.42 -4.84 1.42
CA ASP A 226 1.72 -4.61 2.68
C ASP A 226 0.24 -4.99 2.49
N GLY A 227 -0.25 -5.95 3.28
CA GLY A 227 -1.67 -6.37 3.25
C GLY A 227 -2.02 -7.39 2.16
N ALA A 228 -1.03 -7.95 1.47
CA ALA A 228 -1.20 -9.04 0.52
C ALA A 228 0.06 -9.94 0.47
N VAL A 229 -0.08 -11.08 -0.19
CA VAL A 229 1.01 -12.00 -0.50
C VAL A 229 0.97 -12.40 -1.97
N PHE A 230 2.10 -12.77 -2.54
CA PHE A 230 2.16 -13.37 -3.87
C PHE A 230 1.50 -14.76 -3.84
N ALA A 231 0.60 -15.04 -4.79
CA ALA A 231 -0.24 -16.24 -4.74
C ALA A 231 0.55 -17.55 -4.94
N ASP A 232 1.69 -17.49 -5.62
CA ASP A 232 2.55 -18.64 -5.90
C ASP A 232 3.45 -19.02 -4.70
N SER A 233 3.88 -18.04 -3.91
CA SER A 233 4.83 -18.26 -2.81
C SER A 233 4.21 -18.12 -1.42
N GLY A 234 3.07 -17.43 -1.29
CA GLY A 234 2.50 -17.04 0.00
C GLY A 234 3.34 -16.01 0.77
N SER A 235 4.37 -15.43 0.13
CA SER A 235 5.27 -14.42 0.71
C SER A 235 4.79 -13.00 0.37
N ALA A 236 5.04 -12.04 1.26
CA ALA A 236 4.88 -10.61 0.97
C ALA A 236 6.00 -10.07 0.07
N ASP A 237 7.16 -10.73 0.08
CA ASP A 237 8.35 -10.35 -0.68
C ASP A 237 8.52 -11.22 -1.93
N ARG A 238 8.91 -10.59 -3.04
CA ARG A 238 9.34 -11.23 -4.28
C ARG A 238 10.62 -10.58 -4.79
N ALA A 239 11.68 -11.36 -4.91
CA ALA A 239 12.91 -10.98 -5.61
C ALA A 239 12.81 -11.32 -7.11
N ALA A 240 13.76 -10.80 -7.90
CA ALA A 240 13.90 -11.08 -9.33
C ALA A 240 12.60 -10.84 -10.12
N VAL A 241 12.00 -9.68 -9.89
CA VAL A 241 10.78 -9.24 -10.58
C VAL A 241 11.11 -8.97 -12.05
N ALA A 242 10.43 -9.67 -12.95
CA ALA A 242 10.56 -9.48 -14.38
C ALA A 242 9.72 -8.26 -14.82
N PRO A 243 10.31 -7.31 -15.57
CA PRO A 243 9.59 -6.14 -16.05
C PRO A 243 8.36 -6.50 -16.90
N GLY A 244 7.23 -5.85 -16.64
CA GLY A 244 5.97 -6.04 -17.37
C GLY A 244 5.20 -7.33 -17.03
N VAL A 245 5.75 -8.23 -16.23
CA VAL A 245 5.07 -9.47 -15.83
C VAL A 245 4.05 -9.19 -14.72
N ALA A 246 2.83 -9.69 -14.92
CA ALA A 246 1.77 -9.64 -13.91
C ALA A 246 1.88 -10.82 -12.95
N TYR A 247 2.04 -10.53 -11.66
CA TYR A 247 2.09 -11.52 -10.61
C TYR A 247 0.77 -11.56 -9.85
N PRO A 248 0.11 -12.73 -9.72
CA PRO A 248 -1.11 -12.85 -8.93
C PRO A 248 -0.84 -12.62 -7.44
N ILE A 249 -1.74 -11.91 -6.77
CA ILE A 249 -1.68 -11.65 -5.34
C ILE A 249 -2.96 -12.11 -4.63
N LEU A 250 -2.81 -12.47 -3.36
CA LEU A 250 -3.88 -12.78 -2.42
C LEU A 250 -3.85 -11.75 -1.30
N ALA A 251 -4.94 -11.01 -1.14
CA ALA A 251 -5.14 -9.98 -0.15
C ALA A 251 -6.23 -10.44 0.82
N SER A 252 -5.85 -10.99 1.96
CA SER A 252 -6.83 -11.32 3.01
C SER A 252 -7.04 -10.12 3.93
N PRO A 253 -8.26 -9.91 4.47
CA PRO A 253 -8.46 -8.94 5.53
C PRO A 253 -7.45 -9.18 6.68
N PRO A 254 -6.96 -8.11 7.34
CA PRO A 254 -6.08 -8.27 8.50
C PRO A 254 -6.69 -9.18 9.56
N ALA A 255 -5.89 -10.03 10.21
CA ALA A 255 -6.39 -11.00 11.18
C ALA A 255 -7.18 -10.39 12.36
N ASN A 256 -6.91 -9.13 12.69
CA ASN A 256 -7.58 -8.34 13.73
C ASN A 256 -8.50 -7.26 13.15
N THR A 257 -9.04 -7.46 11.94
CA THR A 257 -9.94 -6.51 11.30
C THR A 257 -11.21 -6.28 12.11
N ASP A 258 -11.66 -5.03 12.19
CA ASP A 258 -12.96 -4.64 12.76
C ASP A 258 -14.10 -4.70 11.72
N GLY A 259 -13.81 -5.21 10.51
CA GLY A 259 -14.73 -5.32 9.38
C GLY A 259 -14.64 -4.17 8.37
N ARG A 260 -13.82 -3.14 8.62
CA ARG A 260 -13.65 -2.01 7.69
C ARG A 260 -12.91 -2.40 6.41
N PRO A 261 -13.11 -1.66 5.30
CA PRO A 261 -12.34 -1.85 4.08
C PRO A 261 -10.84 -1.68 4.33
N TYR A 262 -10.03 -2.41 3.59
CA TYR A 262 -8.57 -2.42 3.72
C TYR A 262 -7.90 -2.17 2.36
N THR A 263 -6.62 -1.79 2.38
CA THR A 263 -5.87 -1.42 1.18
C THR A 263 -4.58 -2.23 1.14
N VAL A 264 -4.26 -2.75 -0.04
CA VAL A 264 -2.94 -3.30 -0.34
C VAL A 264 -2.02 -2.16 -0.77
N ARG A 265 -0.79 -2.16 -0.26
CA ARG A 265 0.28 -1.29 -0.75
C ARG A 265 1.43 -2.12 -1.27
N ALA A 266 2.09 -1.60 -2.27
CA ALA A 266 3.26 -2.21 -2.86
C ALA A 266 4.43 -1.22 -2.82
N ARG A 267 5.61 -1.75 -2.54
CA ARG A 267 6.88 -1.04 -2.70
C ARG A 267 7.80 -1.88 -3.57
N GLY A 268 8.56 -1.23 -4.43
CA GLY A 268 9.57 -1.88 -5.25
C GLY A 268 10.89 -1.13 -5.14
N ALA A 269 11.98 -1.89 -5.12
CA ALA A 269 13.34 -1.36 -5.16
C ALA A 269 14.05 -1.99 -6.34
N PHE A 270 14.50 -1.14 -7.27
CA PHE A 270 15.10 -1.56 -8.54
C PHE A 270 16.45 -0.89 -8.75
N THR A 271 17.31 -1.57 -9.49
CA THR A 271 18.63 -1.12 -9.87
C THR A 271 18.82 -1.33 -11.37
N VAL A 272 19.33 -0.32 -12.06
CA VAL A 272 19.63 -0.36 -13.48
C VAL A 272 20.98 0.30 -13.75
N ARG A 273 21.64 -0.04 -14.86
CA ARG A 273 22.90 0.62 -15.27
C ARG A 273 22.72 2.14 -15.28
N SER A 274 23.78 2.88 -14.95
CA SER A 274 23.75 4.34 -15.01
C SER A 274 24.28 4.87 -16.34
N ALA A 275 23.56 5.80 -16.96
CA ALA A 275 24.06 6.65 -18.04
C ALA A 275 24.86 7.83 -17.44
N ALA A 276 25.92 7.48 -16.70
CA ALA A 276 26.74 8.40 -15.94
C ALA A 276 28.16 7.82 -15.83
N ILE A 277 29.13 8.66 -15.53
CA ILE A 277 30.52 8.27 -15.25
C ILE A 277 30.98 8.90 -13.94
N ARG A 278 31.97 8.31 -13.28
CA ARG A 278 32.71 9.03 -12.23
C ARG A 278 33.73 9.94 -12.91
N TYR A 279 33.61 11.23 -12.68
CA TYR A 279 34.31 12.25 -13.46
C TYR A 279 35.55 12.75 -12.72
N PHE A 280 36.69 12.77 -13.41
CA PHE A 280 37.95 13.24 -12.88
C PHE A 280 38.53 14.33 -13.78
N SER A 281 38.99 15.44 -13.19
CA SER A 281 39.54 16.58 -13.94
C SER A 281 40.91 16.98 -13.42
N THR A 282 41.81 17.27 -14.35
CA THR A 282 43.16 17.79 -14.09
C THR A 282 43.30 19.10 -14.87
N PRO A 283 43.49 20.26 -14.21
CA PRO A 283 43.52 21.54 -14.90
C PRO A 283 44.50 21.60 -16.07
N GLY A 284 44.00 21.94 -17.26
CA GLY A 284 44.81 22.06 -18.50
C GLY A 284 45.33 20.73 -19.07
N GLN A 285 44.86 19.59 -18.55
CA GLN A 285 45.24 18.24 -18.96
C GLN A 285 43.98 17.39 -19.19
N GLN A 286 44.16 16.12 -19.52
CA GLN A 286 43.06 15.21 -19.81
C GLN A 286 42.10 15.08 -18.63
N GLU A 287 40.83 15.10 -18.99
CA GLU A 287 39.74 14.72 -18.12
C GLU A 287 39.44 13.24 -18.34
N SER A 288 38.95 12.55 -17.30
CA SER A 288 38.79 11.10 -17.36
C SER A 288 37.53 10.56 -16.69
N ALA A 289 37.11 9.39 -17.17
CA ALA A 289 35.99 8.61 -16.66
C ALA A 289 36.48 7.40 -15.88
N GLY A 290 36.02 7.28 -14.64
CA GLY A 290 35.99 6.03 -13.87
C GLY A 290 34.58 5.40 -13.86
N PRO A 291 34.42 4.23 -13.21
CA PRO A 291 33.16 3.51 -13.16
C PRO A 291 32.13 4.29 -12.34
N ALA A 292 30.87 4.28 -12.79
CA ALA A 292 29.74 4.77 -12.03
C ALA A 292 28.85 3.60 -11.60
N GLU A 293 28.49 3.61 -10.32
CA GLU A 293 27.58 2.63 -9.73
C GLU A 293 26.23 2.61 -10.46
N PRO A 294 25.54 1.45 -10.50
CA PRO A 294 24.18 1.37 -10.98
C PRO A 294 23.24 2.35 -10.25
N THR A 295 22.29 2.92 -10.99
CA THR A 295 21.26 3.80 -10.44
C THR A 295 20.20 2.97 -9.74
N ARG A 296 19.94 3.29 -8.47
CA ARG A 296 18.88 2.70 -7.67
C ARG A 296 17.66 3.62 -7.66
N PHE A 297 16.46 3.05 -7.73
CA PHE A 297 15.22 3.80 -7.63
C PHE A 297 14.13 2.97 -6.96
N ASP A 298 13.24 3.66 -6.24
CA ASP A 298 12.11 3.06 -5.54
C ASP A 298 10.80 3.43 -6.22
N LEU A 299 9.84 2.51 -6.18
CA LEU A 299 8.48 2.69 -6.67
C LEU A 299 7.48 2.33 -5.58
N THR A 300 6.32 2.98 -5.59
CA THR A 300 5.23 2.68 -4.66
C THR A 300 3.89 2.69 -5.40
N ALA A 301 2.97 1.84 -4.96
CA ALA A 301 1.58 1.86 -5.40
C ALA A 301 0.65 1.46 -4.24
N GLU A 302 -0.62 1.82 -4.36
CA GLU A 302 -1.69 1.34 -3.49
C GLU A 302 -2.94 1.04 -4.33
N ASP A 303 -3.87 0.24 -3.79
CA ASP A 303 -5.13 -0.01 -4.49
C ASP A 303 -5.85 1.32 -4.81
N ALA A 304 -6.39 1.43 -6.02
CA ALA A 304 -7.16 2.60 -6.44
C ALA A 304 -8.43 2.82 -5.60
N ALA A 305 -8.95 1.76 -4.97
CA ALA A 305 -10.05 1.80 -4.02
C ALA A 305 -9.83 0.74 -2.94
N ALA A 306 -10.25 1.03 -1.71
CA ALA A 306 -10.17 0.07 -0.62
C ALA A 306 -11.02 -1.18 -0.92
N ARG A 307 -10.48 -2.35 -0.60
CA ARG A 307 -11.11 -3.66 -0.77
C ARG A 307 -12.17 -3.86 0.31
N PRO A 308 -13.42 -4.22 -0.05
CA PRO A 308 -14.44 -4.55 0.94
C PRO A 308 -14.10 -5.87 1.65
N VAL A 309 -14.45 -5.96 2.94
CA VAL A 309 -14.41 -7.22 3.67
C VAL A 309 -15.59 -8.07 3.23
N ARG A 310 -15.32 -9.27 2.72
CA ARG A 310 -16.36 -10.23 2.34
C ARG A 310 -16.80 -11.06 3.52
N PHE A 311 -18.07 -11.48 3.45
CA PHE A 311 -18.64 -12.41 4.40
C PHE A 311 -19.76 -13.26 3.78
N SER A 312 -20.06 -14.37 4.45
CA SER A 312 -21.12 -15.32 4.14
C SER A 312 -22.15 -15.25 5.25
N PRO A 313 -23.18 -14.41 5.14
CA PRO A 313 -24.17 -14.26 6.20
C PRO A 313 -24.93 -15.55 6.44
N ARG A 314 -25.32 -15.76 7.71
CA ARG A 314 -26.11 -16.89 8.17
C ARG A 314 -27.25 -16.39 9.05
N ILE A 315 -28.37 -17.08 8.96
CA ILE A 315 -29.54 -16.84 9.81
C ILE A 315 -29.81 -18.08 10.65
N ARG A 316 -30.17 -17.86 11.91
CA ARG A 316 -30.84 -18.82 12.79
C ARG A 316 -32.17 -18.22 13.20
N THR A 317 -33.22 -19.02 13.21
CA THR A 317 -34.60 -18.57 13.42
C THR A 317 -35.24 -19.25 14.62
N ASP A 318 -36.31 -18.64 15.13
CA ASP A 318 -37.12 -19.15 16.24
C ASP A 318 -38.52 -18.53 16.16
N ALA A 319 -39.45 -19.29 15.57
CA ALA A 319 -40.82 -18.86 15.33
C ALA A 319 -41.73 -19.18 16.51
N ARG A 320 -42.77 -18.34 16.67
CA ARG A 320 -43.87 -18.55 17.61
C ARG A 320 -45.13 -17.86 17.12
N LEU A 321 -46.28 -18.30 17.63
CA LEU A 321 -47.55 -17.60 17.42
C LEU A 321 -47.85 -16.67 18.60
N GLU A 322 -48.23 -15.43 18.28
CA GLU A 322 -48.64 -14.43 19.27
C GLU A 322 -49.83 -13.64 18.72
N ASP A 323 -50.94 -13.63 19.44
CA ASP A 323 -52.17 -12.92 19.05
C ASP A 323 -52.63 -13.20 17.61
N GLY A 324 -52.52 -14.47 17.19
CA GLY A 324 -52.88 -14.92 15.85
C GLY A 324 -51.91 -14.50 14.75
N ARG A 325 -50.77 -13.90 15.09
CA ARG A 325 -49.69 -13.54 14.15
C ARG A 325 -48.58 -14.57 14.21
N PHE A 326 -47.91 -14.76 13.08
CA PHE A 326 -46.64 -15.47 13.03
C PHE A 326 -45.53 -14.49 13.39
N VAL A 327 -44.82 -14.74 14.48
CA VAL A 327 -43.71 -13.91 14.98
C VAL A 327 -42.44 -14.73 14.93
N ASP A 328 -41.36 -14.14 14.42
CA ASP A 328 -40.08 -14.83 14.25
C ASP A 328 -38.93 -14.01 14.81
N ALA A 329 -38.09 -14.64 15.64
CA ALA A 329 -36.84 -14.11 16.12
C ALA A 329 -35.67 -14.61 15.25
N VAL A 330 -35.17 -13.73 14.40
CA VAL A 330 -34.17 -14.01 13.37
C VAL A 330 -32.81 -13.48 13.82
N THR A 331 -31.87 -14.38 14.08
CA THR A 331 -30.50 -14.08 14.50
C THR A 331 -29.54 -14.15 13.31
N PHE A 332 -28.97 -13.00 12.97
CA PHE A 332 -27.98 -12.83 11.91
C PHE A 332 -26.55 -13.00 12.44
N SER A 333 -25.71 -13.72 11.69
CA SER A 333 -24.29 -13.94 11.98
C SER A 333 -23.45 -14.02 10.71
N SER A 334 -22.13 -13.88 10.86
CA SER A 334 -21.15 -14.01 9.78
C SER A 334 -20.48 -15.38 9.84
N GLY A 335 -20.36 -16.08 8.71
CA GLY A 335 -19.62 -17.35 8.64
C GLY A 335 -18.13 -17.21 8.97
N GLU A 336 -17.57 -16.02 8.72
CA GLU A 336 -16.16 -15.66 8.92
C GLU A 336 -15.93 -15.01 10.30
N GLY A 337 -16.99 -14.85 11.12
CA GLY A 337 -16.90 -14.28 12.45
C GLY A 337 -16.77 -12.75 12.51
N VAL A 338 -16.64 -12.08 11.34
CA VAL A 338 -16.58 -10.62 11.23
C VAL A 338 -17.75 -10.12 10.39
N TRP A 339 -18.51 -9.16 10.91
CA TRP A 339 -19.54 -8.46 10.14
C TRP A 339 -18.92 -7.24 9.44
N PRO A 340 -19.08 -7.08 8.12
CA PRO A 340 -18.45 -5.99 7.40
C PRO A 340 -18.96 -4.62 7.84
N ARG A 341 -18.07 -3.62 7.72
CA ARG A 341 -18.37 -2.21 7.98
C ARG A 341 -18.06 -1.36 6.76
N SER A 342 -18.79 -0.28 6.64
CA SER A 342 -18.46 0.85 5.77
C SER A 342 -17.24 1.60 6.31
N ALA A 343 -16.68 2.49 5.49
CA ALA A 343 -15.53 3.31 5.88
C ALA A 343 -15.81 4.23 7.10
N ASP A 344 -17.06 4.66 7.28
CA ASP A 344 -17.51 5.45 8.46
C ASP A 344 -17.63 4.61 9.74
N GLY A 345 -17.53 3.28 9.65
CA GLY A 345 -17.62 2.35 10.75
C GLY A 345 -19.03 1.80 11.00
N THR A 346 -20.04 2.25 10.28
CA THR A 346 -21.37 1.64 10.33
C THR A 346 -21.31 0.23 9.75
N PHE A 347 -22.10 -0.69 10.29
CA PHE A 347 -22.21 -2.03 9.76
C PHE A 347 -22.95 -2.03 8.41
N VAL A 348 -22.48 -2.91 7.52
CA VAL A 348 -23.16 -3.15 6.25
C VAL A 348 -24.53 -3.76 6.54
N ARG A 349 -25.57 -3.17 5.93
CA ARG A 349 -26.96 -3.64 6.07
C ARG A 349 -27.16 -4.90 5.25
N LEU A 350 -27.91 -5.85 5.79
CA LEU A 350 -28.30 -7.06 5.09
C LEU A 350 -29.82 -7.19 5.13
N ARG A 351 -30.43 -7.40 3.96
CA ARG A 351 -31.85 -7.70 3.84
C ARG A 351 -32.07 -9.20 3.79
N ALA A 352 -33.03 -9.68 4.56
CA ALA A 352 -33.60 -11.02 4.44
C ALA A 352 -35.11 -10.93 4.30
N ARG A 353 -35.69 -11.89 3.58
CA ARG A 353 -37.14 -11.99 3.39
C ARG A 353 -37.58 -13.42 3.66
N ALA A 354 -38.76 -13.59 4.23
CA ALA A 354 -39.40 -14.89 4.34
C ALA A 354 -40.79 -14.86 3.72
N ASP A 355 -41.14 -15.93 3.02
CA ASP A 355 -42.52 -16.19 2.63
C ASP A 355 -43.11 -17.20 3.63
N VAL A 356 -44.33 -16.93 4.10
CA VAL A 356 -45.05 -17.78 5.06
C VAL A 356 -46.10 -18.60 4.32
N TYR A 357 -46.09 -19.90 4.52
CA TYR A 357 -46.99 -20.86 3.88
C TYR A 357 -47.94 -21.46 4.90
N ARG A 358 -49.15 -21.82 4.45
CA ARG A 358 -50.15 -22.51 5.28
C ARG A 358 -50.40 -23.92 4.75
N THR A 359 -50.42 -24.87 5.65
CA THR A 359 -50.76 -26.28 5.39
C THR A 359 -51.82 -26.76 6.40
N GLY A 360 -52.45 -27.91 6.10
CA GLY A 360 -53.46 -28.50 6.99
C GLY A 360 -52.87 -29.29 8.16
N THR A 361 -51.65 -29.80 8.01
CA THR A 361 -50.95 -30.67 8.96
C THR A 361 -49.46 -30.39 8.87
N PHE A 362 -48.70 -30.76 9.91
CA PHE A 362 -47.24 -30.62 9.90
C PHE A 362 -46.62 -31.31 8.67
N PRO A 363 -46.04 -30.54 7.74
CA PRO A 363 -45.33 -31.12 6.61
C PRO A 363 -43.98 -31.70 7.06
N ALA A 364 -43.45 -32.64 6.28
CA ALA A 364 -42.09 -33.13 6.48
C ALA A 364 -41.08 -32.07 6.05
N GLU A 365 -39.95 -31.98 6.77
CA GLU A 365 -38.86 -31.06 6.43
C GLU A 365 -38.27 -31.39 5.05
N SER A 366 -38.09 -30.37 4.21
CA SER A 366 -37.61 -30.49 2.85
C SER A 366 -36.59 -29.40 2.51
N ALA A 367 -35.68 -29.68 1.58
CA ALA A 367 -34.77 -28.67 1.05
C ALA A 367 -35.46 -27.67 0.12
N THR A 368 -36.65 -28.00 -0.40
CA THR A 368 -37.43 -27.17 -1.31
C THR A 368 -38.86 -27.02 -0.83
N ILE A 369 -39.48 -25.91 -1.22
CA ILE A 369 -40.89 -25.64 -0.97
C ILE A 369 -41.72 -26.60 -1.85
N PRO A 370 -42.71 -27.32 -1.29
CA PRO A 370 -43.59 -28.17 -2.08
C PRO A 370 -44.36 -27.42 -3.16
N ASP A 371 -44.54 -28.07 -4.32
CA ASP A 371 -45.27 -27.49 -5.46
C ASP A 371 -46.73 -27.16 -5.10
N GLY A 372 -47.24 -26.05 -5.63
CA GLY A 372 -48.63 -25.61 -5.44
C GLY A 372 -48.92 -24.92 -4.11
N LEU A 373 -47.91 -24.70 -3.26
CA LEU A 373 -48.03 -23.82 -2.09
C LEU A 373 -47.85 -22.36 -2.48
N GLU A 374 -48.88 -21.56 -2.25
CA GLU A 374 -48.82 -20.11 -2.38
C GLU A 374 -48.51 -19.45 -1.03
N PRO A 375 -47.65 -18.42 -1.01
CA PRO A 375 -47.35 -17.69 0.20
C PRO A 375 -48.57 -16.88 0.65
N ILE A 376 -48.93 -17.01 1.92
CA ILE A 376 -50.08 -16.33 2.51
C ILE A 376 -49.71 -15.05 3.26
N ALA A 377 -48.42 -14.88 3.58
CA ALA A 377 -47.85 -13.67 4.15
C ALA A 377 -46.36 -13.57 3.80
N ARG A 378 -45.78 -12.38 4.01
CA ARG A 378 -44.35 -12.12 3.83
C ARG A 378 -43.80 -11.41 5.07
N LEU A 379 -42.58 -11.80 5.45
CA LEU A 379 -41.77 -11.15 6.46
C LEU A 379 -40.55 -10.54 5.78
N GLU A 380 -40.13 -9.37 6.25
CA GLU A 380 -38.91 -8.71 5.76
C GLU A 380 -38.13 -8.15 6.94
N LEU A 381 -36.81 -8.32 6.91
CA LEU A 381 -35.89 -7.76 7.89
C LEU A 381 -34.71 -7.10 7.17
N THR A 382 -34.26 -5.99 7.73
CA THR A 382 -33.00 -5.36 7.36
C THR A 382 -32.22 -5.10 8.63
N THR A 383 -30.97 -5.56 8.69
CA THR A 383 -30.12 -5.35 9.87
C THR A 383 -29.85 -3.86 10.10
N ASP A 384 -29.76 -3.46 11.36
CA ASP A 384 -29.47 -2.08 11.75
C ASP A 384 -27.98 -1.76 11.51
N PRO A 385 -27.64 -0.66 10.81
CA PRO A 385 -26.24 -0.26 10.59
C PRO A 385 -25.48 0.10 11.88
N VAL A 386 -26.15 0.35 13.01
CA VAL A 386 -25.49 0.59 14.30
C VAL A 386 -25.14 -0.72 15.00
N THR A 387 -26.06 -1.69 14.97
CA THR A 387 -25.94 -2.96 15.70
C THR A 387 -25.26 -4.07 14.87
N GLY A 388 -25.56 -4.16 13.57
CA GLY A 388 -25.01 -5.16 12.65
C GLY A 388 -25.60 -6.55 12.91
N ALA A 389 -24.73 -7.52 13.17
CA ALA A 389 -25.14 -8.88 13.56
C ALA A 389 -25.96 -8.87 14.86
N GLY A 390 -26.95 -9.74 14.97
CA GLY A 390 -27.82 -9.80 16.15
C GLY A 390 -29.19 -10.40 15.87
N THR A 391 -30.04 -10.42 16.88
CA THR A 391 -31.41 -10.93 16.79
C THR A 391 -32.39 -9.80 16.51
N TYR A 392 -33.24 -10.00 15.51
CA TYR A 392 -34.28 -9.08 15.07
C TYR A 392 -35.62 -9.81 15.04
N THR A 393 -36.73 -9.09 15.23
CA THR A 393 -38.06 -9.70 15.25
C THR A 393 -38.87 -9.24 14.05
N ALA A 394 -39.49 -10.18 13.35
CA ALA A 394 -40.48 -9.92 12.31
C ALA A 394 -41.83 -10.53 12.72
N ALA A 395 -42.93 -9.91 12.29
CA ALA A 395 -44.27 -10.43 12.55
C ALA A 395 -45.17 -10.21 11.33
N THR A 396 -46.08 -11.14 11.10
CA THR A 396 -47.15 -10.98 10.09
C THR A 396 -48.31 -10.17 10.65
N ASP A 397 -49.19 -9.73 9.76
CA ASP A 397 -50.59 -9.47 10.13
C ASP A 397 -51.27 -10.76 10.65
N PRO A 398 -52.43 -10.67 11.32
CA PRO A 398 -53.16 -11.83 11.79
C PRO A 398 -53.40 -12.86 10.68
N LEU A 399 -53.10 -14.12 10.98
CA LEU A 399 -53.20 -15.24 10.05
C LEU A 399 -54.68 -15.56 9.71
N PRO A 400 -54.96 -16.10 8.52
CA PRO A 400 -56.33 -16.23 8.00
C PRO A 400 -57.20 -17.29 8.70
N GLY A 401 -56.69 -17.99 9.73
CA GLY A 401 -57.44 -18.96 10.51
C GLY A 401 -56.58 -20.11 11.06
N PRO A 402 -57.18 -21.20 11.55
CA PRO A 402 -56.43 -22.35 12.07
C PRO A 402 -55.62 -23.06 10.97
N GLY A 403 -54.45 -23.58 11.30
CA GLY A 403 -53.58 -24.29 10.35
C GLY A 403 -52.15 -24.43 10.83
N VAL A 404 -51.32 -25.10 10.05
CA VAL A 404 -49.87 -25.17 10.28
C VAL A 404 -49.17 -24.19 9.37
N TYR A 405 -48.36 -23.32 9.96
CA TYR A 405 -47.69 -22.20 9.31
C TYR A 405 -46.19 -22.41 9.31
N THR A 406 -45.57 -22.21 8.16
CA THR A 406 -44.12 -22.36 7.98
C THR A 406 -43.56 -21.13 7.29
N ALA A 407 -42.57 -20.48 7.91
CA ALA A 407 -41.78 -19.44 7.26
C ALA A 407 -40.54 -20.04 6.58
N VAL A 408 -40.16 -19.48 5.43
CA VAL A 408 -38.93 -19.85 4.71
C VAL A 408 -38.12 -18.60 4.43
N TRP A 409 -37.06 -18.37 5.20
CA TRP A 409 -36.18 -17.23 5.01
C TRP A 409 -35.21 -17.43 3.83
N ARG A 410 -34.88 -16.32 3.17
CA ARG A 410 -33.85 -16.25 2.13
C ARG A 410 -33.04 -14.96 2.22
N ILE A 411 -31.76 -15.09 1.89
CA ILE A 411 -30.84 -13.99 1.62
C ILE A 411 -30.30 -14.22 0.21
N GLU A 412 -30.61 -13.32 -0.71
CA GLU A 412 -30.12 -13.37 -2.08
C GLU A 412 -29.32 -12.12 -2.37
N ARG A 413 -28.17 -12.28 -3.04
CA ARG A 413 -27.33 -11.14 -3.45
C ARG A 413 -28.08 -10.16 -4.36
N ALA A 414 -28.97 -10.67 -5.21
CA ALA A 414 -29.75 -9.87 -6.16
C ALA A 414 -30.76 -8.94 -5.46
N ASP A 415 -31.17 -9.28 -4.24
CA ASP A 415 -32.14 -8.49 -3.45
C ASP A 415 -31.47 -7.42 -2.56
N GLN A 416 -30.14 -7.35 -2.56
CA GLN A 416 -29.39 -6.44 -1.69
C GLN A 416 -29.16 -5.07 -2.33
N ASP A 417 -29.00 -4.07 -1.48
CA ASP A 417 -28.58 -2.73 -1.90
C ASP A 417 -27.17 -2.73 -2.50
N ALA A 418 -26.90 -1.77 -3.40
CA ALA A 418 -25.61 -1.64 -4.08
C ALA A 418 -24.40 -1.53 -3.12
N ALA A 419 -24.61 -1.03 -1.90
CA ALA A 419 -23.58 -0.94 -0.86
C ALA A 419 -23.23 -2.31 -0.24
N THR A 420 -24.15 -3.28 -0.24
CA THR A 420 -23.98 -4.61 0.38
C THR A 420 -23.44 -5.63 -0.62
N VAL A 421 -23.84 -5.50 -1.88
CA VAL A 421 -23.47 -6.39 -2.99
C VAL A 421 -21.96 -6.70 -3.10
N PRO A 422 -21.02 -5.76 -2.87
CA PRO A 422 -19.57 -6.04 -2.91
C PRO A 422 -19.06 -6.95 -1.80
N HIS A 423 -19.77 -6.99 -0.66
CA HIS A 423 -19.40 -7.78 0.52
C HIS A 423 -19.86 -9.23 0.43
N LEU A 424 -20.75 -9.56 -0.50
CA LEU A 424 -21.25 -10.92 -0.71
C LEU A 424 -20.49 -11.64 -1.84
N PRO A 425 -20.32 -12.98 -1.74
CA PRO A 425 -19.83 -13.79 -2.86
C PRO A 425 -20.67 -13.60 -4.14
N GLY A 426 -20.05 -13.66 -5.31
CA GLY A 426 -20.68 -13.27 -6.60
C GLY A 426 -22.00 -13.98 -6.97
N ARG A 427 -22.30 -15.14 -6.36
CA ARG A 427 -23.54 -15.91 -6.52
C ARG A 427 -24.18 -16.29 -5.19
N PHE A 428 -24.00 -15.46 -4.17
CA PHE A 428 -24.49 -15.77 -2.83
C PHE A 428 -26.02 -15.90 -2.81
N SER A 429 -26.48 -17.07 -2.38
CA SER A 429 -27.86 -17.36 -2.02
C SER A 429 -27.85 -18.28 -0.81
N TRP A 430 -28.67 -17.94 0.17
CA TRP A 430 -28.98 -18.77 1.31
C TRP A 430 -30.50 -18.87 1.41
N VAL A 431 -31.02 -20.08 1.54
CA VAL A 431 -32.45 -20.36 1.67
C VAL A 431 -32.62 -21.38 2.79
N GLU A 432 -33.55 -21.10 3.68
CA GLU A 432 -33.91 -22.00 4.76
C GLU A 432 -34.66 -23.24 4.23
N ARG A 433 -34.55 -24.34 4.95
CA ARG A 433 -35.28 -25.57 4.62
C ARG A 433 -36.77 -25.37 4.93
N PHE A 434 -37.63 -25.85 4.04
CA PHE A 434 -39.07 -25.84 4.28
C PHE A 434 -39.43 -26.78 5.43
N ALA A 435 -40.34 -26.32 6.29
CA ALA A 435 -40.85 -27.05 7.44
C ALA A 435 -39.78 -27.43 8.47
N SER A 436 -38.78 -26.56 8.65
CA SER A 436 -37.83 -26.73 9.76
C SER A 436 -38.59 -26.63 11.10
N PRO A 437 -38.21 -27.42 12.12
CA PRO A 437 -38.93 -27.40 13.41
C PRO A 437 -38.94 -26.01 14.09
N ALA A 438 -37.90 -25.21 13.89
CA ALA A 438 -37.79 -23.87 14.46
C ALA A 438 -38.66 -22.82 13.72
N GLN A 439 -39.32 -23.21 12.63
CA GLN A 439 -40.10 -22.33 11.75
C GLN A 439 -41.53 -22.78 11.51
N THR A 440 -41.97 -23.83 12.19
CA THR A 440 -43.28 -24.44 11.92
C THR A 440 -44.16 -24.44 13.16
N GLU A 441 -45.26 -23.69 13.09
CA GLU A 441 -46.17 -23.45 14.22
C GLU A 441 -47.61 -23.78 13.86
N GLN A 442 -48.41 -24.23 14.83
CA GLN A 442 -49.82 -24.56 14.63
C GLN A 442 -50.74 -23.55 15.32
N LEU A 443 -51.56 -22.85 14.54
CA LEU A 443 -52.65 -22.05 15.05
C LEU A 443 -53.89 -22.93 15.21
N VAL A 444 -54.34 -23.13 16.44
CA VAL A 444 -55.52 -23.92 16.77
C VAL A 444 -56.74 -23.01 16.89
N ALA A 445 -57.92 -23.49 16.49
CA ALA A 445 -59.17 -22.75 16.68
C ALA A 445 -59.42 -22.52 18.18
N PRO A 446 -59.86 -21.32 18.60
CA PRO A 446 -60.29 -21.12 19.97
C PRO A 446 -61.41 -22.11 20.31
N PRO A 447 -61.38 -22.77 21.49
CA PRO A 447 -62.42 -23.72 21.86
C PRO A 447 -63.78 -23.01 21.87
N PRO A 448 -64.86 -23.69 21.46
CA PRO A 448 -66.19 -23.10 21.49
C PRO A 448 -66.51 -22.64 22.92
N THR A 449 -66.93 -21.39 23.07
CA THR A 449 -67.31 -20.82 24.35
C THR A 449 -68.42 -21.67 24.96
N SER A 450 -68.09 -22.44 25.99
CA SER A 450 -69.10 -23.17 26.76
C SER A 450 -69.86 -22.13 27.58
N ALA A 451 -71.01 -21.68 27.10
CA ALA A 451 -71.96 -20.99 27.97
C ALA A 451 -72.29 -21.95 29.13
N PRO A 452 -72.13 -21.55 30.41
CA PRO A 452 -72.48 -22.44 31.51
C PRO A 452 -73.97 -22.77 31.40
N ALA A 453 -74.28 -24.05 31.19
CA ALA A 453 -75.64 -24.55 31.31
C ALA A 453 -76.12 -24.28 32.74
N ALA A 454 -77.28 -23.64 32.86
CA ALA A 454 -77.91 -23.38 34.15
C ALA A 454 -78.01 -24.70 34.94
N THR A 455 -77.37 -24.74 36.11
CA THR A 455 -77.51 -25.84 37.05
C THR A 455 -78.94 -25.82 37.61
N PRO A 456 -79.68 -26.94 37.61
CA PRO A 456 -80.97 -26.99 38.28
C PRO A 456 -80.78 -26.87 39.79
N THR A 457 -81.47 -25.90 40.38
CA THR A 457 -81.58 -25.65 41.82
C THR A 457 -82.06 -26.90 42.55
N VAL A 458 -81.21 -27.48 43.40
CA VAL A 458 -81.64 -28.46 44.41
C VAL A 458 -81.72 -27.73 45.75
N THR A 459 -82.92 -27.72 46.33
CA THR A 459 -83.26 -27.13 47.63
C THR A 459 -82.57 -27.89 48.77
N PRO A 460 -81.77 -27.24 49.64
CA PRO A 460 -81.27 -27.87 50.85
C PRO A 460 -82.26 -27.70 52.02
N THR A 461 -82.55 -28.81 52.70
CA THR A 461 -83.26 -28.85 53.99
C THR A 461 -82.31 -28.50 55.14
N VAL A 462 -82.84 -27.75 56.10
CA VAL A 462 -82.20 -27.07 57.24
C VAL A 462 -81.61 -28.00 58.30
N ALA A 463 -80.45 -27.63 58.89
CA ALA A 463 -80.13 -27.87 60.31
C ALA A 463 -79.21 -26.75 60.87
N PRO A 464 -79.33 -26.36 62.17
CA PRO A 464 -78.90 -25.05 62.71
C PRO A 464 -77.54 -25.07 63.50
N PRO A 465 -77.03 -23.90 63.96
CA PRO A 465 -75.60 -23.55 64.08
C PRO A 465 -75.04 -23.66 65.52
N PRO A 466 -73.76 -23.27 65.78
CA PRO A 466 -73.46 -21.89 66.23
C PRO A 466 -72.15 -21.30 65.66
N ALA A 467 -72.12 -20.01 65.30
CA ALA A 467 -71.56 -18.86 66.06
C ALA A 467 -70.02 -18.89 66.18
N GLU A 468 -69.23 -17.83 65.97
CA GLU A 468 -69.46 -16.40 65.77
C GLU A 468 -68.13 -15.81 65.22
N LYS A 469 -68.22 -14.89 64.26
CA LYS A 469 -67.17 -13.88 63.93
C LYS A 469 -67.24 -12.77 65.01
N PRO A 470 -66.28 -11.85 65.21
CA PRO A 470 -65.52 -11.11 64.19
C PRO A 470 -64.07 -10.76 64.69
N ALA A 471 -63.22 -9.86 64.20
CA ALA A 471 -63.22 -8.85 63.14
C ALA A 471 -61.74 -8.47 62.86
N THR A 472 -61.45 -8.29 61.57
CA THR A 472 -60.68 -7.22 60.88
C THR A 472 -59.78 -6.21 61.61
N ALA A 473 -58.80 -5.73 60.82
CA ALA A 473 -58.02 -4.46 60.86
C ALA A 473 -56.54 -4.68 61.25
N ALA A 474 -55.53 -3.99 60.70
CA ALA A 474 -55.40 -3.04 59.59
C ALA A 474 -53.88 -2.82 59.34
N LEU A 475 -53.60 -2.11 58.25
CA LEU A 475 -52.37 -1.44 57.83
C LEU A 475 -51.48 -0.84 58.95
N ALA A 476 -50.15 -0.84 58.73
CA ALA A 476 -49.33 0.37 58.43
C ALA A 476 -47.88 0.30 58.98
N THR A 477 -46.92 0.53 58.06
CA THR A 477 -45.66 1.30 58.12
C THR A 477 -45.00 1.74 59.45
N THR A 478 -43.64 1.70 59.43
CA THR A 478 -42.58 2.58 60.02
C THR A 478 -41.53 1.75 60.80
N GLY A 479 -40.20 1.99 60.82
CA GLY A 479 -39.28 2.99 60.27
C GLY A 479 -37.84 2.40 60.24
N ALA A 480 -36.88 2.91 59.44
CA ALA A 480 -35.82 3.89 59.82
C ALA A 480 -34.94 3.44 61.03
N SER A 481 -33.59 3.46 61.09
CA SER A 481 -32.46 3.91 60.25
C SER A 481 -31.10 3.56 60.95
N THR A 482 -29.98 3.84 60.25
CA THR A 482 -28.57 4.07 60.71
C THR A 482 -27.66 2.83 60.82
N ALA A 483 -26.37 2.80 60.44
CA ALA A 483 -25.34 3.70 59.90
C ALA A 483 -24.26 2.80 59.23
N GLY A 484 -23.29 3.20 58.39
CA GLY A 484 -22.75 4.48 57.93
C GLY A 484 -21.94 4.24 56.62
N LEU A 485 -21.76 5.25 55.76
CA LEU A 485 -20.55 6.11 55.66
C LEU A 485 -19.28 5.30 55.29
N ALA A 486 -18.52 5.60 54.23
CA ALA A 486 -18.39 6.84 53.47
C ALA A 486 -17.70 6.63 52.09
N THR A 487 -18.08 7.49 51.13
CA THR A 487 -17.26 8.24 50.14
C THR A 487 -16.26 7.47 49.28
N GLY A 488 -16.42 7.39 47.95
CA GLY A 488 -16.24 8.48 46.98
C GLY A 488 -14.89 8.25 46.28
N GLY A 489 -14.77 7.97 44.99
CA GLY A 489 -15.28 8.71 43.84
C GLY A 489 -14.11 9.51 43.23
N GLY A 490 -13.67 9.18 42.00
CA GLY A 490 -12.93 10.15 41.17
C GLY A 490 -11.66 9.68 40.43
N ILE A 491 -11.85 9.23 39.18
CA ILE A 491 -11.21 9.74 37.94
C ILE A 491 -9.67 9.63 37.72
N ALA A 492 -9.36 8.83 36.69
CA ALA A 492 -8.45 9.02 35.55
C ALA A 492 -6.96 9.45 35.68
N ALA A 493 -6.12 8.58 35.11
CA ALA A 493 -5.04 8.79 34.13
C ALA A 493 -4.03 9.94 34.30
N VAL A 494 -2.72 9.62 34.33
CA VAL A 494 -1.67 10.25 33.51
C VAL A 494 -0.48 9.29 33.33
N THR A 495 0.06 9.34 32.12
CA THR A 495 1.18 8.65 31.47
C THR A 495 2.58 9.17 31.85
N MET A 496 3.60 8.45 31.37
CA MET A 496 5.00 8.87 31.11
C MET A 496 6.03 8.79 32.26
N ALA A 497 6.78 7.68 32.27
CA ALA A 497 8.06 7.58 32.99
C ALA A 497 9.07 6.70 32.22
N ALA A 498 9.54 7.16 31.06
CA ALA A 498 10.75 6.68 30.41
C ALA A 498 11.22 7.74 29.39
N GLY A 499 12.08 8.68 29.82
CA GLY A 499 12.58 9.74 28.93
C GLY A 499 13.27 10.93 29.59
N VAL A 500 13.26 11.04 30.92
CA VAL A 500 13.86 12.19 31.64
C VAL A 500 15.28 11.89 32.18
N ALA A 501 15.76 10.64 32.12
CA ALA A 501 17.08 10.27 32.63
C ALA A 501 18.27 10.66 31.72
N ALA A 502 18.04 10.97 30.43
CA ALA A 502 19.11 11.29 29.48
C ALA A 502 19.51 12.79 29.43
N ILE A 503 18.69 13.70 29.96
CA ILE A 503 18.91 15.15 29.84
C ILE A 503 19.63 15.75 31.06
N VAL A 504 19.68 15.03 32.19
CA VAL A 504 20.38 15.48 33.41
C VAL A 504 21.88 15.11 33.41
N LEU A 505 22.30 14.14 32.59
CA LEU A 505 23.71 13.71 32.47
C LEU A 505 24.53 14.49 31.42
N ALA A 506 23.90 15.29 30.55
CA ALA A 506 24.58 16.09 29.53
C ALA A 506 24.96 17.53 29.99
N ARG A 507 24.67 17.92 31.24
CA ARG A 507 24.95 19.28 31.76
C ARG A 507 26.09 19.38 32.78
N ARG A 508 26.92 18.34 32.93
CA ARG A 508 28.09 18.39 33.82
C ARG A 508 29.36 17.91 33.12
N ARG A 509 29.97 18.77 32.30
CA ARG A 509 31.44 18.83 32.19
C ARG A 509 31.94 20.29 32.18
N PRO A 510 32.95 20.63 32.99
CA PRO A 510 33.48 21.99 33.09
C PRO A 510 34.43 22.33 31.94
N ARG A 511 34.46 23.61 31.56
CA ARG A 511 35.58 24.24 30.87
C ARG A 511 36.83 24.19 31.75
N ALA A 512 37.96 23.74 31.21
CA ALA A 512 39.29 24.07 31.71
C ALA A 512 40.17 24.47 30.51
N ARG A 513 40.89 25.58 30.69
CA ARG A 513 41.87 26.19 29.79
C ARG A 513 43.17 25.36 29.75
N ALA A 514 43.76 25.25 28.57
CA ALA A 514 45.16 25.61 28.26
C ALA A 514 45.25 25.80 26.74
#